data_AF-A0A968TVR7-F1
#
_entry.id   AF-A0A968TVR7-F1
#
_cell.length_a   1.000
_cell.length_b   1.000
_cell.length_c   1.000
_cell.angle_alpha   90.00
_cell.angle_beta   90.00
_cell.angle_gamma   90.00
#
_symmetry.space_group_name_H-M   'P 1'
#
loop_
_entity.id
_entity.type
_entity.pdbx_description
1 polymer ?
#
loop_
_entity_poly.entity_id
_entity_poly.type
_entity_poly.pdbx_seq_one_letter_code
_entity_poly.pdbx_strand_id
1 'polypeptide(L)'
;MIGAFEKPLQRASWIERIEFQAASRQFDPVLTEVVGKLKDPSHVAISPMDLERAARIALSVAVRVKQDPDRAAFLAQAVIDSPNASFATKEAARAWLKDIKVWQGEKARKYASDKDVMAAARVLLKKKGEVDEPVLGDHSEVKFLRASLLMHDLLRGHPQSPYTAEALYTIGRSYESLRDLGLWSLHEMYYLACINKVPHTALSERCYKNYEESVTLGYTGSSGVHLPAAVRKHLSDVKATATVSAAKK
;
A
#
# COMPACT_ATOMS: atom_id res chain seq x y z
N MET A 1 17.15 -23.16 -5.28
CA MET A 1 16.14 -22.92 -4.22
C MET A 1 14.70 -23.24 -4.66
N ILE A 2 14.37 -23.24 -5.97
CA ILE A 2 12.99 -23.47 -6.47
C ILE A 2 12.57 -24.96 -6.45
N GLY A 3 13.48 -25.89 -6.72
CA GLY A 3 13.15 -27.33 -6.82
C GLY A 3 12.56 -27.98 -5.56
N ALA A 4 12.78 -27.40 -4.37
CA ALA A 4 12.20 -27.89 -3.12
C ALA A 4 10.69 -27.60 -2.99
N PHE A 5 10.16 -26.62 -3.73
CA PHE A 5 8.76 -26.18 -3.65
C PHE A 5 7.92 -26.59 -4.85
N GLU A 6 8.51 -27.27 -5.83
CA GLU A 6 7.86 -27.61 -7.10
C GLU A 6 6.63 -28.51 -6.93
N LYS A 7 6.75 -29.58 -6.12
CA LYS A 7 5.64 -30.50 -5.80
C LYS A 7 4.53 -29.85 -4.95
N PRO A 8 4.84 -29.09 -3.88
CA PRO A 8 3.81 -28.32 -3.15
C PRO A 8 3.07 -27.30 -4.02
N LEU A 9 3.77 -26.56 -4.89
CA LEU A 9 3.15 -25.55 -5.75
C LEU A 9 2.21 -26.15 -6.79
N GLN A 10 2.46 -27.38 -7.25
CA GLN A 10 1.54 -28.10 -8.13
C GLN A 10 0.19 -28.42 -7.47
N ARG A 11 0.14 -28.50 -6.14
CA ARG A 11 -1.09 -28.76 -5.37
C ARG A 11 -1.75 -27.48 -4.85
N ALA A 12 -1.02 -26.37 -4.82
CA ALA A 12 -1.53 -25.09 -4.38
C ALA A 12 -2.60 -24.57 -5.35
N SER A 13 -3.59 -23.89 -4.79
CA SER A 13 -4.54 -23.10 -5.57
C SER A 13 -3.81 -22.08 -6.43
N TRP A 14 -4.49 -21.64 -7.47
CA TRP A 14 -4.00 -20.56 -8.33
C TRP A 14 -3.52 -19.34 -7.53
N ILE A 15 -4.31 -18.90 -6.54
CA ILE A 15 -4.03 -17.65 -5.83
C ILE A 15 -2.82 -17.82 -4.91
N GLU A 16 -2.69 -18.95 -4.22
CA GLU A 16 -1.52 -19.26 -3.39
C GLU A 16 -0.23 -19.29 -4.22
N ARG A 17 -0.29 -19.77 -5.47
CA ARG A 17 0.87 -19.71 -6.37
C ARG A 17 1.25 -18.27 -6.73
N ILE A 18 0.27 -17.42 -7.05
CA ILE A 18 0.51 -16.00 -7.34
C ILE A 18 1.15 -15.31 -6.12
N GLU A 19 0.63 -15.56 -4.91
CA GLU A 19 1.18 -15.01 -3.68
C GLU A 19 2.61 -15.49 -3.41
N PHE A 20 2.86 -16.79 -3.58
CA PHE A 20 4.19 -17.35 -3.45
C PHE A 20 5.16 -16.75 -4.47
N GLN A 21 4.76 -16.64 -5.74
CA GLN A 21 5.57 -16.03 -6.78
C GLN A 21 5.87 -14.57 -6.46
N ALA A 22 4.88 -13.79 -6.03
CA ALA A 22 5.07 -12.39 -5.64
C ALA A 22 6.03 -12.27 -4.44
N ALA A 23 5.86 -13.09 -3.40
CA ALA A 23 6.71 -13.11 -2.22
C ALA A 23 8.16 -13.54 -2.53
N SER A 24 8.33 -14.48 -3.47
CA SER A 24 9.62 -14.95 -3.96
C SER A 24 10.21 -14.08 -5.09
N ARG A 25 9.62 -12.92 -5.37
CA ARG A 25 10.05 -11.93 -6.37
C ARG A 25 10.02 -12.43 -7.82
N GLN A 26 9.22 -13.45 -8.11
CA GLN A 26 8.97 -13.95 -9.46
C GLN A 26 7.91 -13.09 -10.18
N PHE A 27 8.26 -11.83 -10.42
CA PHE A 27 7.30 -10.80 -10.83
C PHE A 27 6.78 -10.92 -12.27
N ASP A 28 7.61 -11.32 -13.23
CA ASP A 28 7.15 -11.51 -14.61
C ASP A 28 6.20 -12.71 -14.76
N PRO A 29 6.45 -13.87 -14.10
CA PRO A 29 5.47 -14.93 -13.97
C PRO A 29 4.13 -14.47 -13.41
N VAL A 30 4.12 -13.72 -12.30
CA VAL A 30 2.89 -13.17 -11.69
C VAL A 30 2.07 -12.40 -12.73
N LEU A 31 2.69 -11.45 -13.43
CA LEU A 31 1.99 -10.61 -14.39
C LEU A 31 1.45 -11.42 -15.58
N THR A 32 2.25 -12.36 -16.08
CA THR A 32 1.88 -13.19 -17.23
C THR A 32 0.72 -14.11 -16.87
N GLU A 33 0.82 -14.79 -15.74
CA GLU A 33 -0.20 -15.71 -15.24
C GLU A 33 -1.51 -14.91 -15.04
N VAL A 34 -1.50 -13.85 -14.21
CA VAL A 34 -2.71 -13.06 -13.90
C VAL A 34 -3.41 -12.50 -15.15
N VAL A 35 -2.68 -11.89 -16.09
CA VAL A 35 -3.28 -11.40 -17.33
C VAL A 35 -3.89 -12.55 -18.14
N GLY A 36 -3.24 -13.71 -18.19
CA GLY A 36 -3.75 -14.89 -18.86
C GLY A 36 -5.15 -15.28 -18.38
N LYS A 37 -5.39 -15.31 -17.05
CA LYS A 37 -6.72 -15.64 -16.52
C LYS A 37 -7.74 -14.54 -16.67
N LEU A 38 -7.34 -13.28 -16.59
CA LEU A 38 -8.26 -12.16 -16.81
C LEU A 38 -8.90 -12.23 -18.20
N LYS A 39 -8.16 -12.71 -19.20
CA LYS A 39 -8.58 -12.82 -20.59
C LYS A 39 -9.29 -14.12 -20.95
N ASP A 40 -9.29 -15.13 -20.08
CA ASP A 40 -9.80 -16.45 -20.40
C ASP A 40 -11.27 -16.59 -19.98
N PRO A 41 -12.23 -16.63 -20.93
CA PRO A 41 -13.65 -16.75 -20.63
C PRO A 41 -14.05 -18.17 -20.20
N SER A 42 -13.19 -19.18 -20.39
CA SER A 42 -13.52 -20.59 -20.16
C SER A 42 -13.36 -21.05 -18.71
N HIS A 43 -12.76 -20.22 -17.85
CA HIS A 43 -12.47 -20.55 -16.46
C HIS A 43 -13.65 -20.26 -15.52
N VAL A 44 -14.69 -21.09 -15.61
CA VAL A 44 -15.90 -21.03 -14.76
C VAL A 44 -15.59 -21.25 -13.25
N ALA A 45 -14.40 -21.74 -12.90
CA ALA A 45 -14.03 -22.12 -11.54
C ALA A 45 -13.22 -21.07 -10.74
N ILE A 46 -13.01 -19.85 -11.27
CA ILE A 46 -12.24 -18.83 -10.53
C ILE A 46 -13.19 -17.97 -9.70
N SER A 47 -12.95 -17.93 -8.38
CA SER A 47 -13.65 -17.02 -7.48
C SER A 47 -13.39 -15.55 -7.88
N PRO A 48 -14.42 -14.69 -7.98
CA PRO A 48 -14.23 -13.26 -8.22
C PRO A 48 -13.31 -12.60 -7.19
N MET A 49 -13.31 -13.09 -5.94
CA MET A 49 -12.43 -12.61 -4.88
C MET A 49 -10.96 -12.95 -5.15
N ASP A 50 -10.68 -14.17 -5.61
CA ASP A 50 -9.31 -14.59 -5.96
C ASP A 50 -8.79 -13.81 -7.17
N LEU A 51 -9.67 -13.56 -8.15
CA LEU A 51 -9.33 -12.77 -9.31
C LEU A 51 -9.01 -11.32 -8.93
N GLU A 52 -9.84 -10.71 -8.08
CA GLU A 52 -9.59 -9.36 -7.55
C GLU A 52 -8.26 -9.30 -6.79
N ARG A 53 -8.03 -10.24 -5.87
CA ARG A 53 -6.79 -10.31 -5.09
C ARG A 53 -5.56 -10.47 -6.00
N ALA A 54 -5.62 -11.36 -6.99
CA ALA A 54 -4.55 -11.54 -7.96
C ALA A 54 -4.30 -10.29 -8.82
N ALA A 55 -5.36 -9.63 -9.31
CA ALA A 55 -5.26 -8.39 -10.08
C ALA A 55 -4.60 -7.27 -9.28
N ARG A 56 -4.98 -7.15 -8.00
CA ARG A 56 -4.41 -6.20 -7.04
C ARG A 56 -2.93 -6.48 -6.73
N ILE A 57 -2.53 -7.74 -6.56
CA ILE A 57 -1.12 -8.14 -6.44
C ILE A 57 -0.34 -7.77 -7.72
N ALA A 58 -0.87 -8.12 -8.89
CA ALA A 58 -0.26 -7.78 -10.18
C ALA A 58 -0.13 -6.26 -10.38
N LEU A 59 -1.11 -5.47 -9.94
CA LEU A 59 -1.06 -4.01 -9.96
C LEU A 59 0.08 -3.49 -9.09
N SER A 60 0.24 -4.03 -7.88
CA SER A 60 1.35 -3.66 -7.00
C SER A 60 2.71 -3.93 -7.64
N VAL A 61 2.84 -5.04 -8.36
CA VAL A 61 4.06 -5.41 -9.09
C VAL A 61 4.29 -4.42 -10.25
N ALA A 62 3.29 -4.19 -11.11
CA ALA A 62 3.44 -3.31 -12.27
C ALA A 62 3.78 -1.87 -11.86
N VAL A 63 3.08 -1.34 -10.84
CA VAL A 63 3.22 0.06 -10.42
C VAL A 63 4.45 0.26 -9.53
N ARG A 64 4.60 -0.51 -8.46
CA ARG A 64 5.62 -0.24 -7.42
C ARG A 64 6.96 -0.89 -7.72
N VAL A 65 6.96 -2.11 -8.26
CA VAL A 65 8.19 -2.89 -8.47
C VAL A 65 8.78 -2.62 -9.85
N LYS A 66 7.98 -2.80 -10.90
CA LYS A 66 8.41 -2.64 -12.28
C LYS A 66 8.44 -1.16 -12.70
N GLN A 67 7.64 -0.31 -12.06
CA GLN A 67 7.50 1.11 -12.40
C GLN A 67 7.15 1.31 -13.88
N ASP A 68 6.31 0.41 -14.41
CA ASP A 68 5.98 0.35 -15.83
C ASP A 68 4.51 0.77 -16.02
N PRO A 69 4.26 2.03 -16.39
CA PRO A 69 2.90 2.55 -16.53
C PRO A 69 2.15 1.93 -17.71
N ASP A 70 2.84 1.49 -18.76
CA ASP A 70 2.20 0.86 -19.94
C ASP A 70 1.69 -0.53 -19.58
N ARG A 71 2.53 -1.30 -18.89
CA ARG A 71 2.16 -2.63 -18.37
C ARG A 71 1.07 -2.54 -17.30
N ALA A 72 1.11 -1.52 -16.44
CA ALA A 72 0.03 -1.26 -15.48
C ALA A 72 -1.28 -0.92 -16.20
N ALA A 73 -1.24 -0.10 -17.26
CA ALA A 73 -2.42 0.27 -18.03
C ALA A 73 -3.03 -0.96 -18.73
N PHE A 74 -2.18 -1.80 -19.31
CA PHE A 74 -2.60 -3.04 -19.94
C PHE A 74 -3.27 -4.01 -18.96
N LEU A 75 -2.71 -4.15 -17.75
CA LEU A 75 -3.32 -4.94 -16.68
C LEU A 75 -4.69 -4.36 -16.29
N ALA A 76 -4.77 -3.06 -16.02
CA ALA A 76 -6.04 -2.41 -15.64
C ALA A 76 -7.12 -2.60 -16.72
N GLN A 77 -6.75 -2.47 -17.99
CA GLN A 77 -7.66 -2.72 -19.10
C GLN A 77 -8.10 -4.20 -19.15
N ALA A 78 -7.18 -5.15 -18.94
CA ALA A 78 -7.53 -6.57 -18.87
C ALA A 78 -8.52 -6.89 -17.73
N VAL A 79 -8.46 -6.17 -16.60
CA VAL A 79 -9.44 -6.31 -15.51
C VAL A 79 -10.81 -5.76 -15.91
N ILE A 80 -10.85 -4.59 -16.55
CA ILE A 80 -12.10 -3.97 -17.05
C ILE A 80 -12.81 -4.91 -18.03
N ASP A 81 -12.05 -5.51 -18.94
CA ASP A 81 -12.57 -6.35 -20.02
C ASP A 81 -12.83 -7.80 -19.58
N SER A 82 -12.36 -8.19 -18.39
CA SER A 82 -12.49 -9.55 -17.91
C SER A 82 -13.97 -9.95 -17.72
N PRO A 83 -14.42 -11.08 -18.27
CA PRO A 83 -15.79 -11.57 -18.04
C PRO A 83 -16.01 -12.05 -16.59
N ASN A 84 -14.93 -12.42 -15.89
CA ASN A 84 -14.99 -13.02 -14.55
C ASN A 84 -14.79 -11.98 -13.42
N ALA A 85 -14.42 -10.75 -13.76
CA ALA A 85 -14.27 -9.67 -12.78
C ALA A 85 -15.64 -9.13 -12.34
N SER A 86 -15.80 -8.91 -11.03
CA SER A 86 -17.01 -8.30 -10.48
C SER A 86 -17.17 -6.84 -10.94
N PHE A 87 -18.39 -6.30 -10.83
CA PHE A 87 -18.64 -4.89 -11.11
C PHE A 87 -17.73 -3.96 -10.28
N ALA A 88 -17.60 -4.22 -8.97
CA ALA A 88 -16.75 -3.43 -8.08
C ALA A 88 -15.27 -3.49 -8.50
N THR A 89 -14.78 -4.67 -8.88
CA THR A 89 -13.40 -4.85 -9.37
C THR A 89 -13.15 -4.08 -10.67
N LYS A 90 -14.15 -4.03 -11.57
CA LYS A 90 -14.06 -3.25 -12.81
C LYS A 90 -14.04 -1.75 -12.54
N GLU A 91 -14.88 -1.25 -11.64
CA GLU A 91 -14.88 0.16 -11.26
C GLU A 91 -13.55 0.57 -10.61
N ALA A 92 -12.99 -0.29 -9.76
CA ALA A 92 -11.63 -0.11 -9.24
C ALA A 92 -10.61 0.01 -10.36
N ALA A 93 -10.66 -0.91 -11.34
CA ALA A 93 -9.73 -0.90 -12.47
C ALA A 93 -9.89 0.32 -13.39
N ARG A 94 -11.09 0.89 -13.55
CA ARG A 94 -11.29 2.17 -14.25
C ARG A 94 -10.62 3.32 -13.52
N ALA A 95 -10.73 3.36 -12.19
CA ALA A 95 -10.05 4.35 -11.38
C ALA A 95 -8.52 4.19 -11.47
N TRP A 96 -8.01 2.95 -11.43
CA TRP A 96 -6.59 2.67 -11.65
C TRP A 96 -6.12 3.16 -13.02
N LEU A 97 -6.86 2.82 -14.08
CA LEU A 97 -6.52 3.21 -15.45
C LEU A 97 -6.46 4.74 -15.59
N LYS A 98 -7.39 5.47 -14.98
CA LYS A 98 -7.37 6.94 -14.96
C LYS A 98 -6.09 7.48 -14.32
N ASP A 99 -5.71 6.97 -13.16
CA ASP A 99 -4.49 7.40 -12.46
C ASP A 99 -3.21 7.00 -13.23
N ILE A 100 -3.21 5.82 -13.86
CA ILE A 100 -2.11 5.35 -14.70
C ILE A 100 -1.98 6.20 -15.96
N LYS A 101 -3.08 6.63 -16.58
CA LYS A 101 -3.04 7.52 -17.76
C LYS A 101 -2.41 8.87 -17.43
N VAL A 102 -2.67 9.40 -16.23
CA VAL A 102 -1.95 10.59 -15.74
C VAL A 102 -0.46 10.28 -15.62
N TRP A 103 -0.11 9.14 -15.01
CA TRP A 103 1.29 8.71 -14.86
C TRP A 103 2.02 8.52 -16.19
N GLN A 104 1.39 7.93 -17.22
CA GLN A 104 1.95 7.79 -18.57
C GLN A 104 2.31 9.14 -19.20
N GLY A 105 1.54 10.19 -18.90
CA GLY A 105 1.80 11.55 -19.39
C GLY A 105 2.85 12.32 -18.59
N GLU A 106 3.31 11.79 -17.45
CA GLU A 106 4.35 12.43 -16.66
C GLU A 106 5.72 12.23 -17.33
N LYS A 107 6.49 13.31 -17.45
CA LYS A 107 7.91 13.19 -17.83
C LYS A 107 8.63 12.38 -16.76
N ALA A 108 9.53 11.48 -17.18
CA ALA A 108 10.42 10.77 -16.25
C ALA A 108 11.15 11.80 -15.36
N ARG A 109 10.77 11.84 -14.07
CA ARG A 109 11.34 12.79 -13.12
C ARG A 109 12.59 12.20 -12.52
N LYS A 110 13.71 12.91 -12.68
CA LYS A 110 14.86 12.79 -11.78
C LYS A 110 14.62 13.77 -10.64
N TYR A 111 14.55 13.25 -9.42
CA TYR A 111 14.45 14.10 -8.23
C TYR A 111 15.84 14.56 -7.84
N ALA A 112 16.06 15.88 -7.76
CA ALA A 112 17.37 16.46 -7.46
C ALA A 112 17.64 16.51 -5.95
N SER A 113 16.58 16.52 -5.14
CA SER A 113 16.65 16.59 -3.68
C SER A 113 15.55 15.77 -3.01
N ASP A 114 15.73 15.48 -1.72
CA ASP A 114 14.71 14.89 -0.84
C ASP A 114 13.42 15.73 -0.80
N LYS A 115 13.55 17.06 -0.84
CA LYS A 115 12.42 18.00 -0.97
C LYS A 115 11.61 17.76 -2.23
N ASP A 116 12.25 17.49 -3.37
CA ASP A 116 11.55 17.22 -4.63
C ASP A 116 10.80 15.88 -4.58
N VAL A 117 11.41 14.86 -3.97
CA VAL A 117 10.76 13.56 -3.75
C VAL A 117 9.52 13.72 -2.87
N MET A 118 9.66 14.44 -1.74
CA MET A 118 8.55 14.71 -0.83
C MET A 118 7.43 15.51 -1.50
N ALA A 119 7.78 16.55 -2.27
CA ALA A 119 6.81 17.34 -3.02
C ALA A 119 6.04 16.48 -4.04
N ALA A 120 6.72 15.58 -4.75
CA ALA A 120 6.07 14.68 -5.70
C ALA A 120 5.10 13.72 -5.01
N ALA A 121 5.46 13.14 -3.86
CA ALA A 121 4.55 12.27 -3.11
C ALA A 121 3.32 13.03 -2.58
N ARG A 122 3.49 14.27 -2.10
CA ARG A 122 2.37 15.13 -1.66
C ARG A 122 1.40 15.44 -2.81
N VAL A 123 1.91 15.66 -4.02
CA VAL A 123 1.08 15.85 -5.21
C VAL A 123 0.25 14.59 -5.52
N LEU A 124 0.85 13.40 -5.46
CA LEU A 124 0.12 12.14 -5.67
C LEU A 124 -1.02 11.98 -4.67
N LEU A 125 -0.77 12.28 -3.40
CA LEU A 125 -1.75 12.13 -2.34
C LEU A 125 -2.67 13.36 -2.19
N LYS A 126 -2.66 14.30 -3.15
CA LYS A 126 -3.43 15.56 -3.16
C LYS A 126 -3.35 16.37 -1.85
N LYS A 127 -2.20 16.36 -1.18
CA LYS A 127 -1.96 17.20 -0.01
C LYS A 127 -1.62 18.63 -0.48
N LYS A 128 -2.64 19.47 -0.70
CA LYS A 128 -2.47 20.93 -0.82
C LYS A 128 -2.61 21.54 0.58
N GLY A 129 -1.54 22.10 1.13
CA GLY A 129 -1.57 22.78 2.42
C GLY A 129 -1.57 21.83 3.62
N GLU A 130 -1.09 22.29 4.77
CA GLU A 130 -0.75 21.46 5.93
C GLU A 130 -1.92 21.08 6.85
N VAL A 131 -3.20 21.31 6.49
CA VAL A 131 -4.28 21.26 7.49
C VAL A 131 -5.37 20.21 7.25
N ASP A 132 -5.61 19.72 6.03
CA ASP A 132 -6.65 18.70 5.82
C ASP A 132 -6.06 17.34 5.39
N GLU A 133 -6.46 16.29 6.08
CA GLU A 133 -6.16 14.92 5.67
C GLU A 133 -6.82 14.68 4.31
N PRO A 134 -6.06 14.28 3.27
CA PRO A 134 -6.67 13.99 1.99
C PRO A 134 -7.60 12.78 2.17
N VAL A 135 -8.89 13.03 1.95
CA VAL A 135 -9.89 12.00 1.67
C VAL A 135 -9.59 11.53 0.25
N LEU A 136 -8.64 10.60 0.14
CA LEU A 136 -8.46 9.85 -1.09
C LEU A 136 -9.70 8.98 -1.24
N GLY A 137 -10.40 9.15 -2.36
CA GLY A 137 -11.59 8.36 -2.65
C GLY A 137 -11.24 6.89 -2.84
N ASP A 138 -12.29 6.07 -2.82
CA ASP A 138 -12.21 4.65 -3.14
C ASP A 138 -11.37 4.44 -4.41
N HIS A 139 -10.56 3.38 -4.41
CA HIS A 139 -9.73 2.96 -5.54
C HIS A 139 -8.50 3.85 -5.86
N SER A 140 -7.85 4.41 -4.83
CA SER A 140 -6.62 5.22 -4.96
C SER A 140 -5.31 4.41 -4.90
N GLU A 141 -5.34 3.10 -5.16
CA GLU A 141 -4.22 2.17 -4.96
C GLU A 141 -2.97 2.58 -5.76
N VAL A 142 -3.14 3.03 -7.01
CA VAL A 142 -2.03 3.48 -7.86
C VAL A 142 -1.29 4.65 -7.21
N LYS A 143 -2.00 5.61 -6.63
CA LYS A 143 -1.39 6.77 -5.94
C LYS A 143 -0.62 6.32 -4.71
N PHE A 144 -1.19 5.43 -3.89
CA PHE A 144 -0.51 4.92 -2.69
C PHE A 144 0.71 4.05 -3.02
N LEU A 145 0.61 3.21 -4.06
CA LEU A 145 1.74 2.39 -4.52
C LEU A 145 2.90 3.28 -4.99
N ARG A 146 2.61 4.32 -5.79
CA ARG A 146 3.61 5.29 -6.25
C ARG A 146 4.16 6.15 -5.12
N ALA A 147 3.31 6.65 -4.22
CA ALA A 147 3.75 7.47 -3.10
C ALA A 147 4.65 6.67 -2.14
N SER A 148 4.26 5.43 -1.81
CA SER A 148 5.06 4.57 -0.94
C SER A 148 6.44 4.27 -1.55
N LEU A 149 6.53 4.04 -2.86
CA LEU A 149 7.81 3.89 -3.57
C LEU A 149 8.71 5.12 -3.38
N LEU A 150 8.18 6.31 -3.65
CA LEU A 150 8.94 7.56 -3.49
C LEU A 150 9.44 7.75 -2.06
N MET A 151 8.63 7.42 -1.06
CA MET A 151 9.04 7.54 0.35
C MET A 151 10.10 6.51 0.73
N HIS A 152 10.01 5.29 0.20
CA HIS A 152 11.06 4.28 0.36
C HIS A 152 12.39 4.72 -0.26
N ASP A 153 12.34 5.33 -1.44
CA ASP A 153 13.53 5.87 -2.10
C ASP A 153 14.10 7.09 -1.35
N LEU A 154 13.24 7.95 -0.78
CA LEU A 154 13.66 9.05 0.11
C LEU A 154 14.41 8.50 1.33
N LEU A 155 13.86 7.51 2.02
CA LEU A 155 14.49 6.93 3.21
C LEU A 155 15.82 6.23 2.88
N ARG A 156 15.93 5.61 1.69
CA ARG A 156 17.16 4.97 1.23
C ARG A 156 18.23 5.98 0.82
N GLY A 157 17.86 6.99 0.04
CA GLY A 157 18.80 7.98 -0.51
C GLY A 157 19.17 9.10 0.46
N HIS A 158 18.27 9.41 1.40
CA HIS A 158 18.38 10.57 2.30
C HIS A 158 17.97 10.20 3.74
N PRO A 159 18.66 9.27 4.42
CA PRO A 159 18.26 8.78 5.75
C PRO A 159 18.28 9.84 6.86
N GLN A 160 18.95 10.98 6.63
CA GLN A 160 18.98 12.13 7.54
C GLN A 160 18.09 13.28 7.07
N SER A 161 17.23 13.06 6.07
CA SER A 161 16.31 14.07 5.56
C SER A 161 15.42 14.61 6.69
N PRO A 162 15.15 15.93 6.74
CA PRO A 162 14.12 16.48 7.63
C PRO A 162 12.73 15.89 7.34
N TYR A 163 12.51 15.31 6.16
CA TYR A 163 11.24 14.67 5.78
C TYR A 163 11.12 13.22 6.24
N THR A 164 12.13 12.66 6.92
CA THR A 164 12.15 11.24 7.33
C THR A 164 10.88 10.84 8.09
N ALA A 165 10.44 11.63 9.07
CA ALA A 165 9.25 11.31 9.85
C ALA A 165 7.96 11.38 9.01
N GLU A 166 7.84 12.36 8.11
CA GLU A 166 6.69 12.48 7.22
C GLU A 166 6.67 11.36 6.17
N ALA A 167 7.84 10.92 5.71
CA ALA A 167 7.97 9.77 4.84
C ALA A 167 7.50 8.49 5.54
N LEU A 168 7.92 8.25 6.78
CA LEU A 168 7.44 7.12 7.60
C LEU A 168 5.92 7.16 7.79
N TYR A 169 5.36 8.31 8.17
CA TYR A 169 3.91 8.49 8.27
C TYR A 169 3.19 8.17 6.95
N THR A 170 3.73 8.66 5.83
CA THR A 170 3.16 8.47 4.50
C THR A 170 3.22 7.01 4.05
N ILE A 171 4.30 6.28 4.38
CA ILE A 171 4.40 4.85 4.12
C ILE A 171 3.37 4.08 4.96
N GLY A 172 3.26 4.41 6.25
CA GLY A 172 2.27 3.80 7.14
C GLY A 172 0.85 3.92 6.58
N ARG A 173 0.45 5.14 6.21
CA ARG A 173 -0.83 5.40 5.54
C ARG A 173 -1.02 4.64 4.25
N SER A 174 0.01 4.62 3.41
CA SER A 174 -0.07 3.92 2.13
C SER A 174 -0.27 2.43 2.34
N TYR A 175 0.41 1.82 3.31
CA TYR A 175 0.29 0.39 3.58
C TYR A 175 -1.04 0.03 4.23
N GLU A 176 -1.56 0.88 5.11
CA GLU A 176 -2.88 0.70 5.71
C GLU A 176 -3.97 0.75 4.65
N SER A 177 -3.92 1.74 3.74
CA SER A 177 -4.86 1.83 2.60
C SER A 177 -4.69 0.69 1.59
N LEU A 178 -3.56 -0.01 1.61
CA LEU A 178 -3.25 -1.15 0.73
C LEU A 178 -3.30 -2.50 1.49
N ARG A 179 -3.83 -2.54 2.72
CA ARG A 179 -3.75 -3.73 3.59
C ARG A 179 -4.38 -4.97 2.96
N ASP A 180 -5.43 -4.79 2.16
CA ASP A 180 -6.16 -5.89 1.51
C ASP A 180 -5.34 -6.56 0.39
N LEU A 181 -4.17 -5.99 0.02
CA LEU A 181 -3.20 -6.66 -0.84
C LEU A 181 -2.53 -7.86 -0.16
N GLY A 182 -2.60 -7.99 1.17
CA GLY A 182 -2.01 -9.11 1.92
C GLY A 182 -0.48 -9.17 1.90
N LEU A 183 0.19 -8.24 1.20
CA LEU A 183 1.63 -8.27 0.99
C LEU A 183 2.41 -7.57 2.12
N TRP A 184 1.81 -6.58 2.80
CA TRP A 184 2.54 -5.74 3.77
C TRP A 184 1.66 -5.25 4.93
N SER A 185 1.52 -6.04 6.00
CA SER A 185 0.94 -5.60 7.29
C SER A 185 1.99 -4.88 8.14
N LEU A 186 2.64 -3.85 7.58
CA LEU A 186 3.75 -3.14 8.23
C LEU A 186 3.41 -1.70 8.61
N HIS A 187 2.19 -1.22 8.33
CA HIS A 187 1.78 0.16 8.55
C HIS A 187 1.98 0.61 10.00
N GLU A 188 1.62 -0.25 10.96
CA GLU A 188 1.83 -0.03 12.40
C GLU A 188 3.31 0.23 12.75
N MET A 189 4.23 -0.53 12.15
CA MET A 189 5.67 -0.36 12.38
C MET A 189 6.17 0.98 11.86
N TYR A 190 5.65 1.44 10.73
CA TYR A 190 5.99 2.78 10.20
C TYR A 190 5.40 3.90 11.04
N TYR A 191 4.21 3.73 11.60
CA TYR A 191 3.64 4.69 12.55
C TYR A 191 4.47 4.78 13.83
N LEU A 192 4.86 3.64 14.42
CA LEU A 192 5.77 3.62 15.57
C LEU A 192 7.12 4.27 15.26
N ALA A 193 7.70 3.96 14.09
CA ALA A 193 8.96 4.58 13.66
C ALA A 193 8.82 6.10 13.49
N CYS A 194 7.70 6.59 12.95
CA CYS A 194 7.39 8.01 12.88
C CYS A 194 7.36 8.66 14.28
N ILE A 195 6.63 8.05 15.23
CA ILE A 195 6.51 8.55 16.61
C ILE A 195 7.90 8.68 17.26
N ASN A 196 8.72 7.65 17.13
CA ASN A 196 10.07 7.62 17.69
C ASN A 196 11.02 8.62 17.02
N LYS A 197 10.80 8.96 15.74
CA LYS A 197 11.66 9.89 15.00
C LYS A 197 11.45 11.35 15.43
N VAL A 198 10.22 11.72 15.79
CA VAL A 198 9.83 13.10 16.14
C VAL A 198 8.89 13.13 17.35
N PRO A 199 9.32 12.61 18.52
CA PRO A 199 8.45 12.53 19.70
C PRO A 199 7.96 13.92 20.12
N HIS A 200 6.81 13.96 20.77
CA HIS A 200 6.19 15.19 21.28
C HIS A 200 5.92 16.28 20.21
N THR A 201 5.63 15.88 18.98
CA THR A 201 5.25 16.80 17.89
C THR A 201 3.82 16.55 17.42
N ALA A 202 3.24 17.54 16.72
CA ALA A 202 1.94 17.35 16.07
C ALA A 202 1.98 16.21 15.02
N LEU A 203 3.15 15.93 14.43
CA LEU A 203 3.29 14.80 13.52
C LEU A 203 3.30 13.46 14.26
N SER A 204 4.00 13.33 15.39
CA SER A 204 3.94 12.10 16.19
C SER A 204 2.54 11.83 16.73
N GLU A 205 1.80 12.86 17.12
CA GLU A 205 0.40 12.72 17.54
C GLU A 205 -0.50 12.18 16.43
N ARG A 206 -0.35 12.68 15.20
CA ARG A 206 -1.05 12.11 14.02
C ARG A 206 -0.64 10.67 13.75
N CYS A 207 0.66 10.34 13.85
CA CYS A 207 1.13 8.97 13.70
C CYS A 207 0.55 8.05 14.78
N TYR A 208 0.42 8.52 16.02
CA TYR A 208 -0.21 7.78 17.11
C TYR A 208 -1.69 7.54 16.87
N LYS A 209 -2.45 8.54 16.40
CA LYS A 209 -3.87 8.37 16.10
C LYS A 209 -4.11 7.19 15.14
N ASN A 210 -3.39 7.15 14.02
CA ASN A 210 -3.53 6.04 13.06
C ASN A 210 -3.03 4.71 13.63
N TYR A 211 -1.97 4.72 14.44
CA TYR A 211 -1.49 3.52 15.13
C TYR A 211 -2.54 2.97 16.10
N GLU A 212 -3.10 3.82 16.95
CA GLU A 212 -4.14 3.46 17.92
C GLU A 212 -5.39 2.93 17.23
N GLU A 213 -5.83 3.59 16.16
CA GLU A 213 -6.97 3.15 15.35
C GLU A 213 -6.73 1.76 14.73
N SER A 214 -5.56 1.54 14.10
CA SER A 214 -5.19 0.25 13.52
C SER A 214 -5.17 -0.87 14.57
N VAL A 215 -4.46 -0.65 15.68
CA VAL A 215 -4.34 -1.64 16.75
C VAL A 215 -5.72 -1.94 17.35
N THR A 216 -6.51 -0.91 17.62
CA THR A 216 -7.85 -1.06 18.20
C THR A 216 -8.78 -1.84 17.28
N LEU A 217 -8.72 -1.58 15.97
CA LEU A 217 -9.51 -2.31 14.98
C LEU A 217 -9.18 -3.81 14.99
N GLY A 218 -7.92 -4.19 15.21
CA GLY A 218 -7.50 -5.58 15.34
C GLY A 218 -8.11 -6.34 16.54
N TYR A 219 -8.62 -5.61 17.54
CA TYR A 219 -9.32 -6.16 18.72
C TYR A 219 -10.83 -5.84 18.72
N THR A 220 -11.35 -5.38 17.59
CA THR A 220 -12.78 -5.08 17.41
C THR A 220 -13.49 -6.26 16.72
N GLY A 221 -14.64 -6.67 17.26
CA GLY A 221 -15.47 -7.71 16.66
C GLY A 221 -16.97 -7.46 16.88
N SER A 222 -17.81 -8.46 16.56
CA SER A 222 -19.26 -8.37 16.70
C SER A 222 -19.73 -8.10 18.13
N SER A 223 -18.93 -8.49 19.13
CA SER A 223 -19.22 -8.25 20.55
C SER A 223 -18.66 -6.92 21.07
N GLY A 224 -18.08 -6.07 20.20
CA GLY A 224 -17.42 -4.82 20.56
C GLY A 224 -15.89 -4.94 20.67
N VAL A 225 -15.27 -3.92 21.26
CA VAL A 225 -13.80 -3.79 21.36
C VAL A 225 -13.28 -4.43 22.65
N HIS A 226 -12.36 -5.39 22.53
CA HIS A 226 -11.79 -6.12 23.66
C HIS A 226 -10.27 -6.05 23.67
N LEU A 227 -9.71 -4.92 24.12
CA LEU A 227 -8.28 -4.74 24.24
C LEU A 227 -7.70 -5.47 25.46
N PRO A 228 -6.68 -6.34 25.33
CA PRO A 228 -5.96 -6.91 26.47
C PRO A 228 -5.27 -5.83 27.31
N ALA A 229 -5.05 -6.10 28.60
CA ALA A 229 -4.41 -5.14 29.52
C ALA A 229 -3.00 -4.72 29.05
N ALA A 230 -2.22 -5.66 28.52
CA ALA A 230 -0.90 -5.38 27.96
C ALA A 230 -0.95 -4.42 26.76
N VAL A 231 -1.96 -4.56 25.89
CA VAL A 231 -2.14 -3.68 24.72
C VAL A 231 -2.56 -2.28 25.15
N ARG A 232 -3.50 -2.16 26.12
CA ARG A 232 -3.87 -0.87 26.69
C ARG A 232 -2.66 -0.15 27.30
N LYS A 233 -1.84 -0.89 28.05
CA LYS A 233 -0.60 -0.34 28.60
C LYS A 233 0.34 0.14 27.51
N HIS A 234 0.56 -0.69 26.48
CA HIS A 234 1.41 -0.32 25.36
C HIS A 234 0.92 0.94 24.63
N LEU A 235 -0.38 1.03 24.31
CA LEU A 235 -0.97 2.22 23.71
C LEU A 235 -0.75 3.46 24.57
N SER A 236 -0.94 3.35 25.90
CA SER A 236 -0.67 4.45 26.83
C SER A 236 0.80 4.89 26.82
N ASP A 237 1.75 3.94 26.79
CA ASP A 237 3.18 4.23 26.77
C ASP A 237 3.58 4.93 25.44
N VAL A 238 3.04 4.47 24.31
CA VAL A 238 3.26 5.11 22.99
C VAL A 238 2.60 6.50 22.93
N LYS A 239 1.38 6.65 23.48
CA LYS A 239 0.67 7.93 23.55
C LYS A 239 1.49 8.98 24.26
N ALA A 240 2.07 8.63 25.42
CA ALA A 240 2.91 9.53 26.20
C ALA A 240 4.10 10.07 25.39
N THR A 241 4.70 9.23 24.54
CA THR A 241 5.79 9.60 23.63
C THR A 241 5.30 10.50 22.48
N ALA A 242 4.09 10.25 22.00
CA ALA A 242 3.53 10.93 20.83
C ALA A 242 2.93 12.32 21.15
N THR A 243 2.29 12.47 22.30
CA THR A 243 1.59 13.71 22.68
C THR A 243 2.55 14.88 22.82
N VAL A 244 2.16 16.03 22.24
CA VAL A 244 2.91 17.28 22.34
C VAL A 244 3.09 17.63 23.82
N SER A 245 4.34 17.68 24.28
CA SER A 245 4.62 18.14 25.63
C SER A 245 4.23 19.61 25.70
N ALA A 246 3.37 19.98 26.64
CA ALA A 246 3.22 21.38 27.00
C ALA A 246 4.62 21.88 27.39
N ALA A 247 5.17 22.80 26.61
CA ALA A 247 6.39 23.47 26.99
C ALA A 247 6.14 24.06 28.38
N LYS A 248 6.96 23.66 29.38
CA LYS A 248 7.05 24.42 30.61
C LYS A 248 7.45 25.83 30.22
N LYS A 249 6.48 26.75 30.20
CA LYS A 249 6.73 28.18 30.16
C LYS A 249 7.46 28.60 31.43
#